data_AF-A0A3D6BNB9-F1
#
_entry.id   AF-A0A3D6BNB9-F1
#
_cell.length_a   1.000
_cell.length_b   1.000
_cell.length_c   1.000
_cell.angle_alpha   90.00
_cell.angle_beta   90.00
_cell.angle_gamma   90.00
#
_symmetry.space_group_name_H-M   'P 1'
#
loop_
_entity.id
_entity.type
_entity.pdbx_description
1 polymer ?
#
loop_
_entity_poly.entity_id
_entity_poly.type
_entity_poly.pdbx_seq_one_letter_code
_entity_poly.pdbx_strand_id
1 'polypeptide(L)'
;MKTKAFSLIIFCCVFQTFLFAQTEGMVYIEGSRYLPLYGRDSTVVEVNDFKMDVYPVTNKEFKQFVEKFPKWQKSKVIKLFADDSYLSNWKNDLELKDTENPDSPVTYVSWFAAKAYCECQGKRLPTVDEWEYVAMADETTKDARV
;
A
#
# COMPACT_ATOMS: atom_id res chain seq x y z
N MET A 1 38.64 -43.11 36.56
CA MET A 1 37.30 -42.49 36.50
C MET A 1 37.41 -40.98 36.70
N LYS A 2 37.16 -40.19 35.66
CA LYS A 2 36.78 -38.76 35.69
C LYS A 2 36.60 -38.30 34.23
N THR A 3 35.42 -38.52 33.69
CA THR A 3 34.99 -37.95 32.40
C THR A 3 34.56 -36.50 32.65
N LYS A 4 35.26 -35.54 32.06
CA LYS A 4 34.82 -34.13 32.04
C LYS A 4 33.83 -33.99 30.89
N ALA A 5 32.55 -33.77 31.21
CA ALA A 5 31.53 -33.39 30.25
C ALA A 5 31.78 -31.94 29.80
N PHE A 6 31.98 -31.75 28.50
CA PHE A 6 32.07 -30.43 27.86
C PHE A 6 30.64 -30.04 27.44
N SER A 7 29.97 -29.20 28.24
CA SER A 7 28.67 -28.63 27.85
C SER A 7 28.88 -27.50 26.86
N LEU A 8 28.64 -27.77 25.59
CA LEU A 8 28.55 -26.76 24.53
C LEU A 8 27.14 -26.14 24.58
N ILE A 9 27.01 -24.97 25.18
CA ILE A 9 25.77 -24.19 25.17
C ILE A 9 25.66 -23.53 23.79
N ILE A 10 24.83 -24.10 22.92
CA ILE A 10 24.44 -23.49 21.64
C ILE A 10 23.48 -22.35 21.96
N PHE A 11 24.00 -21.11 21.92
CA PHE A 11 23.17 -19.91 22.00
C PHE A 11 22.52 -19.70 20.63
N CYS A 12 21.30 -20.23 20.46
CA CYS A 12 20.46 -19.97 19.30
C CYS A 12 20.06 -18.48 19.32
N CYS A 13 20.85 -17.63 18.65
CA CYS A 13 20.41 -16.29 18.27
C CYS A 13 19.25 -16.44 17.29
N VAL A 14 18.03 -16.46 17.82
CA VAL A 14 16.82 -16.26 17.01
C VAL A 14 16.85 -14.80 16.59
N PHE A 15 17.44 -14.53 15.42
CA PHE A 15 17.26 -13.27 14.71
C PHE A 15 15.79 -13.24 14.29
N GLN A 16 14.91 -12.82 15.19
CA GLN A 16 13.54 -12.48 14.82
C GLN A 16 13.64 -11.27 13.90
N THR A 17 13.59 -11.53 12.59
CA THR A 17 13.23 -10.50 11.63
C THR A 17 11.79 -10.13 11.96
N PHE A 18 11.61 -9.08 12.77
CA PHE A 18 10.31 -8.45 12.89
C PHE A 18 9.94 -7.96 11.49
N LEU A 19 9.02 -8.68 10.84
CA LEU A 19 8.29 -8.18 9.69
C LEU A 19 7.34 -7.10 10.23
N PHE A 20 7.85 -5.88 10.40
CA PHE A 20 7.00 -4.73 10.65
C PHE A 20 6.27 -4.40 9.35
N ALA A 21 5.04 -4.90 9.21
CA ALA A 21 4.10 -4.31 8.27
C ALA A 21 3.82 -2.88 8.75
N GLN A 22 4.06 -1.88 7.90
CA GLN A 22 3.86 -0.49 8.29
C GLN A 22 2.35 -0.21 8.28
N THR A 23 1.69 -0.30 9.42
CA THR A 23 0.28 0.15 9.57
C THR A 23 0.18 1.60 10.00
N GLU A 24 1.29 2.32 10.09
CA GLU A 24 1.33 3.73 10.41
C GLU A 24 0.52 4.52 9.36
N GLY A 25 -0.42 5.35 9.83
CA GLY A 25 -1.34 6.10 8.97
C GLY A 25 -2.59 5.36 8.49
N MET A 26 -2.73 4.06 8.79
CA MET A 26 -3.96 3.31 8.47
C MET A 26 -4.97 3.36 9.61
N VAL A 27 -6.24 3.53 9.26
CA VAL A 27 -7.39 3.42 10.18
C VAL A 27 -8.03 2.05 10.06
N TYR A 28 -8.60 1.56 11.17
CA TYR A 28 -9.42 0.35 11.20
C TYR A 28 -10.82 0.66 10.69
N ILE A 29 -11.30 -0.16 9.76
CA ILE A 29 -12.66 -0.10 9.22
C ILE A 29 -13.36 -1.37 9.66
N GLU A 30 -14.44 -1.18 10.44
CA GLU A 30 -15.36 -2.27 10.78
C GLU A 30 -16.16 -2.64 9.55
N GLY A 31 -16.09 -3.91 9.16
CA GLY A 31 -16.80 -4.48 8.05
C GLY A 31 -18.31 -4.49 8.26
N SER A 32 -19.05 -4.47 7.16
CA SER A 32 -20.50 -4.58 7.17
C SER A 32 -21.01 -5.05 5.81
N ARG A 33 -22.33 -5.10 5.69
CA ARG A 33 -23.01 -5.32 4.42
C ARG A 33 -23.47 -3.99 3.84
N TYR A 34 -23.31 -3.82 2.54
CA TYR A 34 -23.78 -2.63 1.83
C TYR A 34 -24.35 -2.98 0.46
N LEU A 35 -25.09 -2.04 -0.12
CA LEU A 35 -25.58 -2.16 -1.49
C LEU A 35 -24.68 -1.37 -2.45
N PRO A 36 -23.90 -2.00 -3.34
CA PRO A 36 -23.06 -1.29 -4.27
C PRO A 36 -23.86 -0.56 -5.34
N LEU A 37 -23.36 0.61 -5.75
CA LEU A 37 -23.73 1.37 -6.93
C LEU A 37 -23.34 0.62 -8.20
N TYR A 38 -22.15 -0.02 -8.21
CA TYR A 38 -21.65 -0.76 -9.35
C TYR A 38 -21.76 -2.27 -9.12
N GLY A 39 -22.51 -2.96 -9.98
CA GLY A 39 -22.68 -4.41 -9.94
C GLY A 39 -23.77 -4.86 -10.90
N ARG A 40 -23.70 -6.09 -11.43
CA ARG A 40 -24.67 -6.57 -12.44
C ARG A 40 -26.10 -6.68 -11.90
N ASP A 41 -26.24 -6.98 -10.60
CA ASP A 41 -27.51 -7.44 -10.04
C ASP A 41 -27.94 -6.71 -8.76
N SER A 42 -27.32 -5.57 -8.40
CA SER A 42 -27.63 -4.80 -7.17
C SER A 42 -27.82 -5.70 -5.93
N THR A 43 -26.94 -6.67 -5.76
CA THR A 43 -26.97 -7.59 -4.63
C THR A 43 -26.18 -7.01 -3.46
N VAL A 44 -26.64 -7.26 -2.25
CA VAL A 44 -25.94 -6.86 -1.03
C VAL A 44 -24.60 -7.57 -0.97
N VAL A 45 -23.52 -6.81 -0.78
CA VAL A 45 -22.15 -7.30 -0.66
C VAL A 45 -21.71 -7.23 0.80
N GLU A 46 -20.97 -8.24 1.24
CA GLU A 46 -20.35 -8.29 2.58
C GLU A 46 -18.88 -7.91 2.48
N VAL A 47 -18.46 -6.96 3.32
CA VAL A 47 -17.07 -6.50 3.47
C VAL A 47 -16.60 -6.87 4.87
N ASN A 48 -15.49 -7.59 4.95
CA ASN A 48 -14.87 -7.96 6.24
C ASN A 48 -14.14 -6.76 6.85
N ASP A 49 -13.78 -6.88 8.13
CA ASP A 49 -12.90 -5.91 8.79
C ASP A 49 -11.56 -5.76 8.06
N PHE A 50 -11.08 -4.52 7.93
CA PHE A 50 -9.81 -4.23 7.28
C PHE A 50 -9.18 -2.94 7.80
N LYS A 51 -7.98 -2.63 7.30
CA LYS A 51 -7.32 -1.35 7.52
C LYS A 51 -7.16 -0.63 6.20
N MET A 52 -7.32 0.69 6.20
CA MET A 52 -7.09 1.53 5.02
C MET A 52 -6.30 2.79 5.37
N ASP A 53 -5.44 3.24 4.47
CA ASP A 53 -4.76 4.54 4.61
C ASP A 53 -5.79 5.68 4.60
N VAL A 54 -5.64 6.64 5.52
CA VAL A 54 -6.53 7.82 5.59
C VAL A 54 -6.32 8.75 4.39
N TYR A 55 -5.08 8.84 3.92
CA TYR A 55 -4.69 9.72 2.82
C TYR A 55 -4.10 8.91 1.66
N PRO A 56 -4.22 9.40 0.41
CA PRO A 56 -3.50 8.83 -0.71
C PRO A 56 -1.98 8.86 -0.47
N VAL A 57 -1.27 7.89 -1.06
CA VAL A 57 0.19 7.86 -1.07
C VAL A 57 0.73 9.15 -1.69
N THR A 58 1.65 9.80 -1.00
CA THR A 58 2.23 11.09 -1.41
C THR A 58 3.37 10.93 -2.41
N ASN A 59 3.68 12.00 -3.15
CA ASN A 59 4.87 12.05 -4.01
C ASN A 59 6.16 11.73 -3.24
N LYS A 60 6.29 12.21 -2.00
CA LYS A 60 7.44 11.98 -1.13
C LYS A 60 7.61 10.50 -0.78
N GLU A 61 6.54 9.83 -0.37
CA GLU A 61 6.58 8.40 -0.04
C GLU A 61 6.87 7.55 -1.28
N PHE A 62 6.23 7.87 -2.42
CA PHE A 62 6.47 7.15 -3.65
C PHE A 62 7.90 7.33 -4.18
N LYS A 63 8.48 8.54 -4.01
CA LYS A 63 9.91 8.80 -4.29
C LYS A 63 10.83 7.89 -3.48
N GLN A 64 10.59 7.72 -2.18
CA GLN A 64 11.38 6.81 -1.33
C GLN A 64 11.29 5.36 -1.84
N PHE A 65 10.11 4.94 -2.27
CA PHE A 65 9.93 3.63 -2.90
C PHE A 65 10.74 3.51 -4.21
N VAL A 66 10.64 4.47 -5.12
CA VAL A 66 11.36 4.46 -6.40
C VAL A 66 12.88 4.51 -6.22
N GLU A 67 13.36 5.21 -5.20
CA GLU A 67 14.77 5.25 -4.80
C GLU A 67 15.27 3.88 -4.34
N LYS A 68 14.48 3.18 -3.52
CA LYS A 68 14.80 1.84 -3.01
C LYS A 68 14.64 0.73 -4.05
N PHE A 69 13.75 0.91 -5.03
CA PHE A 69 13.44 -0.10 -6.05
C PHE A 69 13.63 0.47 -7.46
N PRO A 70 14.89 0.51 -7.97
CA PRO A 70 15.21 1.15 -9.25
C PRO A 70 14.45 0.63 -10.47
N LYS A 71 13.87 -0.58 -10.43
CA LYS A 71 13.02 -1.11 -11.51
C LYS A 71 11.75 -0.27 -11.76
N TRP A 72 11.34 0.53 -10.77
CA TRP A 72 10.19 1.43 -10.85
C TRP A 72 10.57 2.88 -11.15
N GLN A 73 11.87 3.16 -11.40
CA GLN A 73 12.31 4.48 -11.84
C GLN A 73 11.75 4.79 -13.23
N LYS A 74 11.49 6.08 -13.47
CA LYS A 74 10.89 6.60 -14.69
C LYS A 74 11.58 6.07 -15.96
N SER A 75 12.91 6.03 -15.98
CA SER A 75 13.71 5.59 -17.13
C SER A 75 13.87 4.07 -17.25
N LYS A 76 13.60 3.32 -16.18
CA LYS A 76 13.90 1.87 -16.07
C LYS A 76 12.67 0.98 -16.06
N VAL A 77 11.48 1.56 -15.91
CA VAL A 77 10.23 0.80 -15.87
C VAL A 77 10.03 0.04 -17.18
N ILE A 78 9.60 -1.22 -17.07
CA ILE A 78 9.27 -2.03 -18.23
C ILE A 78 7.95 -1.53 -18.80
N LYS A 79 7.90 -1.20 -20.09
CA LYS A 79 6.69 -0.68 -20.77
C LYS A 79 5.46 -1.61 -20.71
N LEU A 80 5.66 -2.90 -20.45
CA LEU A 80 4.57 -3.84 -20.19
C LEU A 80 3.80 -3.51 -18.90
N PHE A 81 4.46 -2.87 -17.93
CA PHE A 81 3.90 -2.56 -16.60
C PHE A 81 3.60 -1.07 -16.40
N ALA A 82 3.89 -0.22 -17.38
CA ALA A 82 3.67 1.22 -17.30
C ALA A 82 3.58 1.82 -18.70
N ASP A 83 2.60 2.70 -18.92
CA ASP A 83 2.46 3.45 -20.17
C ASP A 83 3.41 4.66 -20.23
N ASP A 84 3.40 5.37 -21.35
CA ASP A 84 4.29 6.51 -21.60
C ASP A 84 3.99 7.73 -20.68
N SER A 85 2.85 7.75 -19.97
CA SER A 85 2.51 8.80 -19.01
C SER A 85 3.20 8.59 -17.65
N TYR A 86 3.79 7.42 -17.39
CA TYR A 86 4.36 7.06 -16.10
C TYR A 86 5.36 8.09 -15.57
N LEU A 87 5.07 8.59 -14.36
CA LEU A 87 5.80 9.66 -13.66
C LEU A 87 6.08 10.87 -14.58
N SER A 88 5.15 11.23 -15.48
CA SER A 88 5.32 12.33 -16.44
C SER A 88 5.50 13.69 -15.78
N ASN A 89 5.07 13.85 -14.52
CA ASN A 89 5.29 15.01 -13.67
C ASN A 89 6.64 15.01 -12.94
N TRP A 90 7.53 14.06 -13.20
CA TRP A 90 8.89 14.00 -12.65
C TRP A 90 9.90 14.50 -13.69
N LYS A 91 10.95 15.19 -13.23
CA LYS A 91 12.06 15.66 -14.09
C LYS A 91 12.95 14.50 -14.55
N ASN A 92 13.24 13.59 -13.64
CA ASN A 92 14.09 12.43 -13.84
C ASN A 92 13.67 11.30 -12.88
N ASP A 93 14.53 10.29 -12.71
CA ASP A 93 14.22 9.10 -11.91
C ASP A 93 13.94 9.38 -10.43
N LEU A 94 14.47 10.47 -9.86
CA LEU A 94 14.42 10.76 -8.43
C LEU A 94 14.03 12.20 -8.11
N GLU A 95 13.68 13.03 -9.09
CA GLU A 95 13.33 14.43 -8.86
C GLU A 95 11.97 14.77 -9.46
N LEU A 96 11.11 15.39 -8.64
CA LEU A 96 9.83 15.94 -9.06
C LEU A 96 10.02 17.22 -9.89
N LYS A 97 9.03 17.59 -10.71
CA LYS A 97 8.99 18.94 -11.30
C LYS A 97 8.80 19.99 -10.20
N ASP A 98 9.29 21.20 -10.44
CA ASP A 98 9.21 22.30 -9.46
C ASP A 98 7.76 22.73 -9.14
N THR A 99 6.82 22.35 -10.01
CA THR A 99 5.37 22.58 -9.84
C THR A 99 4.71 21.58 -8.91
N GLU A 100 5.37 20.47 -8.57
CA GLU A 100 4.79 19.40 -7.78
C GLU A 100 5.08 19.60 -6.28
N ASN A 101 4.07 19.39 -5.45
CA ASN A 101 4.22 19.36 -4.01
C ASN A 101 4.57 17.93 -3.55
N PRO A 102 5.65 17.72 -2.78
CA PRO A 102 6.01 16.41 -2.21
C PRO A 102 4.90 15.77 -1.35
N ASP A 103 4.07 16.57 -0.69
CA ASP A 103 3.01 16.08 0.21
C ASP A 103 1.67 15.88 -0.53
N SER A 104 1.59 16.22 -1.82
CA SER A 104 0.41 15.91 -2.66
C SER A 104 0.37 14.43 -3.04
N PRO A 105 -0.83 13.88 -3.34
CA PRO A 105 -0.98 12.52 -3.87
C PRO A 105 -0.10 12.28 -5.11
N VAL A 106 0.58 11.13 -5.14
CA VAL A 106 1.31 10.72 -6.33
C VAL A 106 0.33 10.42 -7.46
N THR A 107 0.64 10.92 -8.64
CA THR A 107 -0.14 10.71 -9.86
C THR A 107 0.74 10.12 -10.96
N TYR A 108 0.12 9.73 -12.09
CA TYR A 108 0.82 9.08 -13.20
C TYR A 108 1.56 7.80 -12.80
N VAL A 109 0.96 7.02 -11.90
CA VAL A 109 1.46 5.71 -11.48
C VAL A 109 0.67 4.61 -12.17
N SER A 110 1.34 3.54 -12.57
CA SER A 110 0.64 2.37 -13.10
C SER A 110 0.06 1.53 -11.96
N TRP A 111 -0.97 0.74 -12.26
CA TRP A 111 -1.54 -0.21 -11.29
C TRP A 111 -0.48 -1.18 -10.75
N PHE A 112 0.43 -1.64 -11.61
CA PHE A 112 1.51 -2.56 -11.22
C PHE A 112 2.48 -1.91 -10.23
N ALA A 113 2.84 -0.64 -10.45
CA ALA A 113 3.71 0.11 -9.54
C ALA A 113 3.01 0.38 -8.20
N ALA A 114 1.73 0.74 -8.22
CA ALA A 114 0.92 0.95 -7.02
C ALA A 114 0.80 -0.35 -6.19
N LYS A 115 0.53 -1.49 -6.84
CA LYS A 115 0.51 -2.79 -6.16
C LYS A 115 1.85 -3.14 -5.52
N ALA A 116 2.94 -2.97 -6.27
CA ALA A 116 4.28 -3.24 -5.77
C ALA A 116 4.69 -2.32 -4.60
N TYR A 117 4.27 -1.05 -4.64
CA TYR A 117 4.43 -0.13 -3.52
C TYR A 117 3.75 -0.68 -2.26
N CYS A 118 2.48 -1.05 -2.35
CA CYS A 118 1.74 -1.61 -1.22
C CYS A 118 2.42 -2.87 -0.67
N GLU A 119 2.80 -3.81 -1.54
CA GLU A 119 3.47 -5.05 -1.14
C GLU A 119 4.80 -4.80 -0.41
N CYS A 120 5.61 -3.83 -0.87
CA CYS A 120 6.88 -3.49 -0.22
C CYS A 120 6.71 -2.93 1.21
N GLN A 121 5.55 -2.36 1.51
CA GLN A 121 5.19 -1.80 2.81
C GLN A 121 4.46 -2.83 3.71
N GLY A 122 4.24 -4.05 3.22
CA GLY A 122 3.41 -5.07 3.89
C GLY A 122 1.92 -4.75 3.86
N LYS A 123 1.48 -3.92 2.91
CA LYS A 123 0.08 -3.52 2.64
C LYS A 123 -0.43 -4.21 1.36
N ARG A 124 -1.64 -3.84 0.94
CA ARG A 124 -2.24 -4.20 -0.36
C ARG A 124 -3.09 -3.06 -0.89
N LEU A 125 -3.44 -3.11 -2.18
CA LEU A 125 -4.52 -2.29 -2.72
C LEU A 125 -5.87 -2.73 -2.10
N PRO A 126 -6.81 -1.80 -1.90
CA PRO A 126 -8.17 -2.16 -1.54
C PRO A 126 -8.85 -2.90 -2.70
N THR A 127 -9.81 -3.75 -2.38
CA THR A 127 -10.75 -4.28 -3.37
C THR A 127 -11.71 -3.18 -3.82
N VAL A 128 -12.42 -3.40 -4.94
CA VAL A 128 -13.48 -2.47 -5.37
C VAL A 128 -14.54 -2.33 -4.28
N ASP A 129 -14.94 -3.45 -3.68
CA ASP A 129 -15.98 -3.46 -2.65
C ASP A 129 -15.57 -2.72 -1.38
N GLU A 130 -14.32 -2.90 -0.92
CA GLU A 130 -13.77 -2.14 0.21
C GLU A 130 -13.68 -0.64 -0.09
N TRP A 131 -13.25 -0.28 -1.30
CA TRP A 131 -13.08 1.12 -1.70
C TRP A 131 -14.44 1.82 -1.81
N GLU A 132 -15.42 1.16 -2.40
CA GLU A 132 -16.78 1.66 -2.47
C GLU A 132 -17.43 1.73 -1.09
N TYR A 133 -17.24 0.70 -0.25
CA TYR A 133 -17.78 0.67 1.11
C TYR A 133 -17.40 1.92 1.92
N VAL A 134 -16.11 2.29 1.92
CA VAL A 134 -15.64 3.47 2.65
C VAL A 134 -15.99 4.79 1.96
N ALA A 135 -16.16 4.79 0.63
CA ALA A 135 -16.49 6.00 -0.13
C ALA A 135 -17.94 6.46 0.06
N MET A 136 -18.81 5.61 0.60
CA MET A 136 -20.22 5.95 0.88
C MET A 136 -20.43 6.55 2.28
N ALA A 137 -19.42 6.54 3.15
CA ALA A 137 -19.53 7.13 4.48
C ALA A 137 -19.57 8.67 4.42
N ASP A 138 -20.21 9.30 5.40
CA ASP A 138 -20.10 10.74 5.68
C ASP A 138 -19.48 10.99 7.07
N GLU A 139 -19.52 12.24 7.56
CA GLU A 139 -18.95 12.64 8.85
C GLU A 139 -19.49 11.83 10.05
N THR A 140 -20.73 11.35 9.96
CA THR A 140 -21.46 10.73 11.07
C THR A 140 -22.05 9.36 10.76
N THR A 141 -22.19 9.01 9.47
CA THR A 141 -22.80 7.76 9.02
C THR A 141 -21.81 6.90 8.24
N LYS A 142 -21.85 5.59 8.49
CA LYS A 142 -21.00 4.63 7.76
C LYS A 142 -21.49 4.36 6.33
N ASP A 143 -22.78 4.54 6.07
CA ASP A 143 -23.37 4.55 4.72
C ASP A 143 -24.38 5.72 4.66
N ALA A 144 -24.00 6.80 3.99
CA ALA A 144 -24.72 8.07 3.91
C ALA A 144 -25.92 8.05 2.94
N ARG A 145 -26.23 6.89 2.36
CA ARG A 145 -27.35 6.74 1.40
C ARG A 145 -28.63 6.21 2.06
N VAL A 146 -28.55 5.78 3.32
CA VAL A 146 -29.65 5.16 4.06
C VAL A 146 -30.30 6.16 5.02
#